data_AF-A0A0L7QPT7-F1
#
_entry.id   AF-A0A0L7QPT7-F1
#
_cell.length_a   1.000
_cell.length_b   1.000
_cell.length_c   1.000
_cell.angle_alpha   90.00
_cell.angle_beta   90.00
_cell.angle_gamma   90.00
#
_symmetry.space_group_name_H-M   'P 1'
#
loop_
_entity.id
_entity.type
_entity.pdbx_description
1 polymer ?
#
loop_
_entity_poly.entity_id
_entity_poly.type
_entity_poly.pdbx_seq_one_letter_code
_entity_poly.pdbx_strand_id
1 'polypeptide(L)'
;MSDPLAPTIENKLNDLNKKIAEIRKKIQLSEGQRKANFEEYEAKKHEYTEKIATLKQSIKELYVEYANVQNNEGKSESKVRIIRRCSAYEKKRNLDETIAKAQEDNVRLRKKYDLIKYQRKKRQQRLHLLLEEYGQLMSDKMQKIFKKKTENPLRNKIVKLEVRLEHTRMMQIKANIARMKYRSMHADLKEKSVLYASSLKSLEDEMREQENEVKRLQARNRCKYVLFLQGVKEEAITLKDNMLETLIKEEIEVTNSSKERHAVHEEYRQRVLERKTELERMEKMIFHSRPRDDFDTRGKSRIQSTEDITKDEVTRLEEVFAKLRSATGATRSEDVLNRFLGQRATKDNLQKMRVATEHEKMALEKQRQELIAEMETRKFSEMKNAEQNAEEMEKLSRQMNEQKSRQLKADTEGQRMEDLLQAATTTLWNVCNKFRDVIEKLPEEPSAIEDPLQLVDLMNEKTKSIIDALGGPEKYMEVLDEILVDKFETVSIATTSAEGKTARANGGPLFPRFPSSTTPAAVPSEDEEDVPTRNTLKKQAQQLVDIKSRRKGFTFRK
;
A
#
# COMPACT_ATOMS: atom_id res chain seq x y z
N MET A 1 27.08 -6.69 19.52
CA MET A 1 26.95 -6.40 18.07
C MET A 1 25.53 -5.94 17.88
N SER A 2 25.30 -4.65 17.60
CA SER A 2 23.97 -4.05 17.71
C SER A 2 23.43 -3.69 16.32
N ASP A 3 22.18 -4.05 16.06
CA ASP A 3 21.50 -3.81 14.78
C ASP A 3 21.35 -2.33 14.43
N PRO A 4 21.51 -1.97 13.16
CA PRO A 4 20.90 -0.78 12.58
C PRO A 4 19.70 -1.15 11.69
N LEU A 5 18.64 -0.32 11.78
CA LEU A 5 17.58 -0.04 10.78
C LEU A 5 16.13 -0.21 11.25
N ALA A 6 15.73 0.61 12.22
CA ALA A 6 14.37 1.17 12.23
C ALA A 6 14.43 2.60 11.65
N PRO A 7 13.62 2.95 10.62
CA PRO A 7 13.62 4.31 10.06
C PRO A 7 12.89 5.28 11.00
N THR A 8 13.66 5.95 11.86
CA THR A 8 13.16 6.86 12.90
C THR A 8 12.23 7.94 12.34
N ILE A 9 11.11 8.18 13.03
CA ILE A 9 10.05 9.15 12.69
C ILE A 9 10.62 10.56 12.42
N GLU A 10 11.71 10.89 13.10
CA GLU A 10 12.50 12.12 12.97
C GLU A 10 12.95 12.43 11.54
N ASN A 11 13.30 11.42 10.73
CA ASN A 11 13.66 11.63 9.32
C ASN A 11 12.46 12.07 8.48
N LYS A 12 11.27 11.50 8.73
CA LYS A 12 10.02 11.91 8.06
C LYS A 12 9.61 13.33 8.45
N LEU A 13 9.84 13.72 9.70
CA LEU A 13 9.58 15.07 10.20
C LEU A 13 10.53 16.10 9.56
N ASN A 14 11.82 15.77 9.42
CA ASN A 14 12.79 16.62 8.73
C ASN A 14 12.47 16.81 7.24
N ASP A 15 12.05 15.76 6.53
CA ASP A 15 11.58 15.86 5.14
C ASP A 15 10.29 16.69 5.01
N LEU A 16 9.37 16.59 5.97
CA LEU A 16 8.19 17.45 6.04
C LEU A 16 8.57 18.93 6.24
N ASN A 17 9.45 19.22 7.20
CA ASN A 17 9.95 20.58 7.45
C ASN A 17 10.65 21.17 6.21
N LYS A 18 11.43 20.36 5.48
CA LYS A 18 12.08 20.75 4.23
C LYS A 18 11.06 21.07 3.13
N LYS A 19 10.01 20.26 2.97
CA LYS A 19 8.89 20.52 2.04
C LYS A 19 8.12 21.80 2.42
N ILE A 20 7.86 22.03 3.71
CA ILE A 20 7.20 23.25 4.21
C ILE A 20 8.06 24.49 3.89
N ALA A 21 9.38 24.43 4.10
CA ALA A 21 10.29 25.52 3.74
C ALA A 21 10.31 25.80 2.23
N GLU A 22 10.31 24.74 1.40
CA GLU A 22 10.24 24.88 -0.06
C GLU A 22 8.91 25.51 -0.52
N ILE A 23 7.78 25.11 0.07
CA ILE A 23 6.46 25.69 -0.21
C ILE A 23 6.42 27.17 0.20
N ARG A 24 6.93 27.52 1.39
CA ARG A 24 7.04 28.92 1.84
C ARG A 24 7.86 29.77 0.85
N LYS A 25 8.99 29.24 0.36
CA LYS A 25 9.82 29.91 -0.66
C LYS A 25 9.07 30.09 -1.99
N LYS A 26 8.30 29.09 -2.44
CA LYS A 26 7.46 29.18 -3.66
C LYS A 26 6.34 30.22 -3.50
N ILE A 27 5.70 30.30 -2.33
CA ILE A 27 4.68 31.32 -2.04
C ILE A 27 5.31 32.72 -2.10
N GLN A 28 6.43 32.94 -1.43
CA GLN A 28 7.12 34.25 -1.42
C GLN A 28 7.57 34.69 -2.83
N LEU A 29 8.04 33.75 -3.67
CA LEU A 29 8.38 34.04 -5.06
C LEU A 29 7.14 34.36 -5.90
N SER A 30 6.02 33.65 -5.70
CA SER A 30 4.75 33.93 -6.37
C SER A 30 4.16 35.29 -5.96
N GLU A 31 4.32 35.68 -4.70
CA GLU A 31 3.95 37.01 -4.21
C GLU A 31 4.83 38.12 -4.78
N GLY A 32 6.14 37.90 -4.85
CA GLY A 32 7.08 38.80 -5.53
C GLY A 32 6.75 39.00 -7.01
N GLN A 33 6.45 37.91 -7.74
CA GLN A 33 6.01 37.98 -9.14
C GLN A 33 4.68 38.71 -9.31
N ARG A 34 3.68 38.44 -8.46
CA ARG A 34 2.39 39.16 -8.48
C ARG A 34 2.58 40.66 -8.24
N LYS A 35 3.47 41.04 -7.31
CA LYS A 35 3.79 42.44 -7.01
C LYS A 35 4.50 43.12 -8.19
N ALA A 36 5.53 42.50 -8.76
CA ALA A 36 6.26 43.03 -9.91
C ALA A 36 5.34 43.22 -11.14
N ASN A 37 4.48 42.25 -11.44
CA ASN A 37 3.52 42.36 -12.55
C ASN A 37 2.49 43.47 -12.33
N PHE A 38 2.08 43.72 -11.08
CA PHE A 38 1.17 44.82 -10.74
C PHE A 38 1.85 46.20 -10.91
N GLU A 39 3.10 46.32 -10.44
CA GLU A 39 3.90 47.54 -10.61
C GLU A 39 4.19 47.84 -12.10
N GLU A 40 4.50 46.82 -12.90
CA GLU A 40 4.68 46.97 -14.36
C GLU A 40 3.37 47.40 -15.06
N TYR A 41 2.22 46.89 -14.60
CA TYR A 41 0.91 47.26 -15.15
C TYR A 41 0.53 48.72 -14.84
N GLU A 42 0.70 49.17 -13.59
CA GLU A 42 0.46 50.57 -13.23
C GLU A 42 1.45 51.51 -13.93
N ALA A 43 2.72 51.13 -14.11
CA ALA A 43 3.69 51.91 -14.87
C ALA A 43 3.26 52.10 -16.35
N LYS A 44 2.82 51.03 -17.03
CA LYS A 44 2.31 51.12 -18.42
C LYS A 44 1.03 51.96 -18.51
N LYS A 45 0.14 51.86 -17.52
CA LYS A 45 -1.08 52.67 -17.43
C LYS A 45 -0.76 54.17 -17.26
N HIS A 46 0.26 54.52 -16.47
CA HIS A 46 0.78 55.88 -16.41
C HIS A 46 1.35 56.33 -17.77
N GLU A 47 2.21 55.52 -18.41
CA GLU A 47 2.80 55.81 -19.72
C GLU A 47 1.72 56.07 -20.81
N TYR A 48 0.66 55.26 -20.84
CA TYR A 48 -0.48 55.48 -21.75
C TYR A 48 -1.25 56.76 -21.43
N THR A 49 -1.39 57.11 -20.15
CA THR A 49 -2.06 58.34 -19.72
C THR A 49 -1.28 59.58 -20.17
N GLU A 50 0.06 59.56 -20.06
CA GLU A 50 0.93 60.62 -20.58
C GLU A 50 0.87 60.72 -22.11
N LYS A 51 0.92 59.60 -22.83
CA LYS A 51 0.75 59.59 -24.31
C LYS A 51 -0.58 60.19 -24.76
N ILE A 52 -1.67 59.92 -24.04
CA ILE A 52 -2.99 60.51 -24.32
C ILE A 52 -2.97 62.03 -24.04
N ALA A 53 -2.29 62.48 -22.99
CA ALA A 53 -2.15 63.91 -22.69
C ALA A 53 -1.33 64.64 -23.77
N THR A 54 -0.19 64.09 -24.20
CA THR A 54 0.65 64.69 -25.26
C THR A 54 -0.07 64.73 -26.60
N LEU A 55 -0.83 63.68 -26.96
CA LEU A 55 -1.64 63.68 -28.18
C LEU A 55 -2.74 64.74 -28.16
N LYS A 56 -3.44 64.92 -27.03
CA LYS A 56 -4.45 65.99 -26.88
C LYS A 56 -3.84 67.38 -27.02
N GLN A 57 -2.62 67.59 -26.50
CA GLN A 57 -1.91 68.86 -26.64
C GLN A 57 -1.50 69.13 -28.10
N SER A 58 -0.94 68.14 -28.80
CA SER A 58 -0.57 68.26 -30.22
C SER A 58 -1.79 68.52 -31.13
N ILE A 59 -2.94 67.89 -30.86
CA ILE A 59 -4.19 68.18 -31.57
C ILE A 59 -4.61 69.65 -31.37
N LYS A 60 -4.50 70.17 -30.14
CA LYS A 60 -4.83 71.57 -29.83
C LYS A 60 -3.90 72.56 -30.55
N GLU A 61 -2.62 72.24 -30.66
CA GLU A 61 -1.63 73.05 -31.40
C GLU A 61 -1.94 73.06 -32.91
N LEU A 62 -2.23 71.90 -33.51
CA LEU A 62 -2.62 71.81 -34.93
C LEU A 62 -3.91 72.59 -35.26
N TYR A 63 -4.89 72.62 -34.36
CA TYR A 63 -6.09 73.45 -34.52
C TYR A 63 -5.76 74.95 -34.53
N VAL A 64 -4.78 75.40 -33.73
CA VAL A 64 -4.32 76.81 -33.72
C VAL A 64 -3.56 77.14 -35.01
N GLU A 65 -2.68 76.25 -35.48
CA GLU A 65 -1.99 76.45 -36.76
C GLU A 65 -2.96 76.52 -37.94
N TYR A 66 -3.95 75.62 -38.00
CA TYR A 66 -4.97 75.63 -39.06
C TYR A 66 -5.78 76.94 -39.08
N ALA A 67 -6.19 77.44 -37.91
CA ALA A 67 -6.87 78.73 -37.79
C ALA A 67 -5.98 79.91 -38.23
N ASN A 68 -4.67 79.85 -37.97
CA ASN A 68 -3.74 80.89 -38.38
C ASN A 68 -3.49 80.90 -39.89
N VAL A 69 -3.52 79.75 -40.58
CA VAL A 69 -3.36 79.67 -42.04
C VAL A 69 -4.57 80.27 -42.77
N GLN A 70 -5.79 79.88 -42.38
CA GLN A 70 -7.04 80.41 -42.96
C GLN A 70 -7.13 81.94 -42.95
N ASN A 71 -6.65 82.59 -41.89
CA ASN A 71 -6.72 84.05 -41.74
C ASN A 71 -5.72 84.84 -42.61
N ASN A 72 -4.77 84.17 -43.30
CA ASN A 72 -3.66 84.84 -43.99
C ASN A 72 -3.64 84.74 -45.52
N GLU A 73 -4.45 83.87 -46.15
CA GLU A 73 -4.43 83.71 -47.61
C GLU A 73 -4.89 84.95 -48.40
N GLY A 74 -5.76 85.79 -47.82
CA GLY A 74 -6.37 86.94 -48.52
C GLY A 74 -5.44 88.14 -48.84
N LYS A 75 -4.16 88.14 -48.44
CA LYS A 75 -3.28 89.33 -48.53
C LYS A 75 -2.25 89.32 -49.66
N SER A 76 -2.17 88.24 -50.45
CA SER A 76 -1.04 88.02 -51.37
C SER A 76 -1.26 88.45 -52.82
N GLU A 77 -2.51 88.53 -53.30
CA GLU A 77 -2.78 88.64 -54.76
C GLU A 77 -2.84 90.08 -55.32
N SER A 78 -3.04 91.11 -54.48
CA SER A 78 -3.36 92.47 -54.96
C SER A 78 -2.21 93.23 -55.63
N LYS A 79 -0.95 92.81 -55.45
CA LYS A 79 0.24 93.61 -55.84
C LYS A 79 0.66 93.49 -57.31
N VAL A 80 0.09 92.58 -58.09
CA VAL A 80 0.65 92.23 -59.42
C VAL A 80 0.08 93.05 -60.60
N ARG A 81 -1.08 93.72 -60.46
CA ARG A 81 -1.76 94.40 -61.59
C ARG A 81 -1.29 95.82 -61.93
N ILE A 82 -0.51 96.49 -61.09
CA ILE A 82 -0.25 97.95 -61.21
C ILE A 82 0.84 98.32 -62.24
N ILE A 83 1.71 97.38 -62.65
CA ILE A 83 2.99 97.73 -63.30
C ILE A 83 2.97 97.79 -64.85
N ARG A 84 1.87 97.42 -65.53
CA ARG A 84 1.89 97.12 -66.99
C ARG A 84 1.27 98.15 -67.96
N ARG A 85 1.06 99.41 -67.56
CA ARG A 85 0.71 100.50 -68.49
C ARG A 85 1.39 101.81 -68.10
N CYS A 86 2.49 102.15 -68.77
CA CYS A 86 2.96 103.53 -69.02
C CYS A 86 4.30 103.55 -69.77
N SER A 87 4.29 103.88 -71.07
CA SER A 87 5.29 104.72 -71.77
C SER A 87 5.12 104.63 -73.29
N ALA A 88 4.32 105.54 -73.85
CA ALA A 88 4.24 105.75 -75.29
C ALA A 88 3.87 107.22 -75.58
N TYR A 89 4.78 108.14 -75.24
CA TYR A 89 4.71 109.54 -75.70
C TYR A 89 6.12 110.08 -75.98
N GLU A 90 6.35 110.34 -77.27
CA GLU A 90 7.00 111.52 -77.85
C GLU A 90 8.11 112.26 -77.05
N LYS A 91 9.30 112.33 -77.66
CA LYS A 91 9.84 113.54 -78.32
C LYS A 91 11.25 113.24 -78.84
N LYS A 92 11.69 113.98 -79.87
CA LYS A 92 13.03 113.89 -80.44
C LYS A 92 14.10 114.03 -79.35
N ARG A 93 14.71 112.92 -78.96
CA ARG A 93 16.03 112.88 -78.30
C ARG A 93 17.06 112.58 -79.37
N ASN A 94 18.31 112.98 -79.14
CA ASN A 94 19.39 112.67 -80.05
C ASN A 94 19.45 111.15 -80.30
N LEU A 95 19.74 110.74 -81.54
CA LEU A 95 19.80 109.31 -81.88
C LEU A 95 20.81 108.59 -80.98
N ASP A 96 21.93 109.24 -80.68
CA ASP A 96 22.98 108.72 -79.80
C ASP A 96 22.51 108.51 -78.35
N GLU A 97 21.68 109.39 -77.78
CA GLU A 97 21.09 109.17 -76.45
C GLU A 97 20.14 107.97 -76.43
N THR A 98 19.39 107.78 -77.54
CA THR A 98 18.46 106.66 -77.68
C THR A 98 19.21 105.34 -77.86
N ILE A 99 20.31 105.35 -78.62
CA ILE A 99 21.24 104.22 -78.78
C ILE A 99 21.92 103.90 -77.45
N ALA A 100 22.46 104.89 -76.74
CA ALA A 100 23.10 104.70 -75.43
C ALA A 100 22.14 104.10 -74.41
N LYS A 101 20.90 104.59 -74.33
CA LYS A 101 19.86 104.03 -73.45
C LYS A 101 19.47 102.60 -73.86
N ALA A 102 19.35 102.32 -75.16
CA ALA A 102 19.08 100.97 -75.64
C ALA A 102 20.23 99.99 -75.35
N GLN A 103 21.49 100.47 -75.41
CA GLN A 103 22.67 99.71 -75.01
C GLN A 103 22.68 99.45 -73.49
N GLU A 104 22.37 100.46 -72.67
CA GLU A 104 22.23 100.30 -71.22
C GLU A 104 21.15 99.26 -70.85
N ASP A 105 19.96 99.36 -71.45
CA ASP A 105 18.89 98.37 -71.26
C ASP A 105 19.28 96.99 -71.79
N ASN A 106 20.07 96.88 -72.87
CA ASN A 106 20.60 95.60 -73.35
C ASN A 106 21.57 94.98 -72.33
N VAL A 107 22.49 95.76 -71.76
CA VAL A 107 23.39 95.33 -70.69
C VAL A 107 22.60 94.92 -69.44
N ARG A 108 21.56 95.67 -69.08
CA ARG A 108 20.67 95.35 -67.94
C ARG A 108 19.89 94.06 -68.18
N LEU A 109 19.39 93.82 -69.39
CA LEU A 109 18.69 92.60 -69.78
C LEU A 109 19.62 91.38 -69.84
N ARG A 110 20.85 91.52 -70.33
CA ARG A 110 21.88 90.47 -70.27
C ARG A 110 22.18 90.06 -68.83
N LYS A 111 22.46 91.04 -67.94
CA LYS A 111 22.66 90.78 -66.50
C LYS A 111 21.47 90.06 -65.84
N LYS A 112 20.23 90.41 -66.20
CA LYS A 112 19.02 89.70 -65.74
C LYS A 112 18.92 88.28 -66.31
N TYR A 113 19.23 88.09 -67.59
CA TYR A 113 19.25 86.77 -68.23
C TYR A 113 20.28 85.84 -67.58
N ASP A 114 21.50 86.32 -67.33
CA ASP A 114 22.55 85.54 -66.68
C ASP A 114 22.17 85.15 -65.24
N LEU A 115 21.54 86.06 -64.50
CA LEU A 115 20.99 85.75 -63.16
C LEU A 115 19.91 84.67 -63.23
N ILE A 116 18.97 84.75 -64.17
CA ILE A 116 17.93 83.72 -64.37
C ILE A 116 18.54 82.38 -64.80
N LYS A 117 19.54 82.40 -65.69
CA LYS A 117 20.29 81.22 -66.16
C LYS A 117 21.02 80.53 -65.00
N TYR A 118 21.67 81.30 -64.13
CA TYR A 118 22.29 80.81 -62.90
C TYR A 118 21.26 80.21 -61.93
N GLN A 119 20.15 80.91 -61.66
CA GLN A 119 19.08 80.40 -60.80
C GLN A 119 18.45 79.11 -61.34
N ARG A 120 18.23 79.01 -62.66
CA ARG A 120 17.75 77.79 -63.33
C ARG A 120 18.74 76.64 -63.12
N LYS A 121 20.04 76.86 -63.35
CA LYS A 121 21.08 75.84 -63.15
C LYS A 121 21.14 75.37 -61.69
N LYS A 122 21.09 76.29 -60.72
CA LYS A 122 21.06 75.98 -59.27
C LYS A 122 19.83 75.16 -58.88
N ARG A 123 18.64 75.50 -59.40
CA ARG A 123 17.40 74.73 -59.17
C ARG A 123 17.46 73.35 -59.80
N GLN A 124 17.99 73.23 -61.02
CA GLN A 124 18.15 71.95 -61.71
C GLN A 124 19.13 71.02 -60.96
N GLN A 125 20.24 71.55 -60.44
CA GLN A 125 21.16 70.80 -59.59
C GLN A 125 20.49 70.32 -58.28
N ARG A 126 19.71 71.17 -57.60
CA ARG A 126 18.99 70.75 -56.39
C ARG A 126 17.92 69.70 -56.69
N LEU A 127 17.24 69.78 -57.83
CA LEU A 127 16.28 68.76 -58.27
C LEU A 127 16.96 67.41 -58.55
N HIS A 128 18.14 67.41 -59.18
CA HIS A 128 18.91 66.19 -59.40
C HIS A 128 19.32 65.52 -58.09
N LEU A 129 19.85 66.29 -57.13
CA LEU A 129 20.20 65.78 -55.80
C LEU A 129 18.99 65.19 -55.09
N LEU A 130 17.82 65.83 -55.17
CA LEU A 130 16.59 65.35 -54.53
C LEU A 130 16.06 64.06 -55.18
N LEU A 131 16.20 63.91 -56.50
CA LEU A 131 15.88 62.68 -57.24
C LEU A 131 16.82 61.52 -56.85
N GLU A 132 18.09 61.82 -56.63
CA GLU A 132 19.12 60.86 -56.22
C GLU A 132 18.92 60.41 -54.76
N GLU A 133 18.66 61.36 -53.84
CA GLU A 133 18.22 61.11 -52.46
C GLU A 133 16.96 60.21 -52.43
N TYR A 134 15.96 60.51 -53.27
CA TYR A 134 14.73 59.71 -53.39
C TYR A 134 14.99 58.29 -53.91
N GLY A 135 15.85 58.15 -54.93
CA GLY A 135 16.25 56.85 -55.48
C GLY A 135 16.94 55.97 -54.44
N GLN A 136 17.83 56.54 -53.64
CA GLN A 136 18.49 55.85 -52.53
C GLN A 136 17.47 55.42 -51.46
N LEU A 137 16.58 56.31 -51.01
CA LEU A 137 15.51 56.01 -50.05
C LEU A 137 14.58 54.87 -50.51
N MET A 138 14.24 54.83 -51.81
CA MET A 138 13.42 53.77 -52.38
C MET A 138 14.16 52.42 -52.46
N SER A 139 15.45 52.44 -52.82
CA SER A 139 16.32 51.26 -52.80
C SER A 139 16.44 50.67 -51.39
N ASP A 140 16.73 51.52 -50.40
CA ASP A 140 16.81 51.16 -48.97
C ASP A 140 15.51 50.53 -48.46
N LYS A 141 14.37 51.10 -48.85
CA LYS A 141 13.04 50.60 -48.47
C LYS A 141 12.76 49.23 -49.08
N MET A 142 13.11 49.02 -50.36
CA MET A 142 13.05 47.71 -51.02
C MET A 142 13.96 46.70 -50.33
N GLN A 143 15.20 47.07 -50.01
CA GLN A 143 16.18 46.18 -49.37
C GLN A 143 15.73 45.77 -47.96
N LYS A 144 15.13 46.68 -47.19
CA LYS A 144 14.52 46.40 -45.87
C LYS A 144 13.31 45.45 -45.99
N ILE A 145 12.49 45.59 -47.04
CA ILE A 145 11.36 44.69 -47.31
C ILE A 145 11.86 43.29 -47.69
N PHE A 146 12.89 43.17 -48.52
CA PHE A 146 13.51 41.89 -48.86
C PHE A 146 14.11 41.20 -47.62
N LYS A 147 14.91 41.91 -46.81
CA LYS A 147 15.47 41.36 -45.56
C LYS A 147 14.37 40.81 -44.64
N LYS A 148 13.28 41.56 -44.41
CA LYS A 148 12.12 41.06 -43.64
C LYS A 148 11.47 39.83 -44.26
N LYS A 149 11.33 39.76 -45.60
CA LYS A 149 10.79 38.58 -46.30
C LYS A 149 11.69 37.34 -46.19
N THR A 150 13.01 37.50 -46.04
CA THR A 150 13.95 36.37 -45.91
C THR A 150 14.18 35.95 -44.46
N GLU A 151 14.15 36.88 -43.49
CA GLU A 151 14.27 36.55 -42.06
C GLU A 151 13.05 35.81 -41.51
N ASN A 152 11.85 36.15 -41.98
CA ASN A 152 10.60 35.55 -41.50
C ASN A 152 10.51 34.01 -41.71
N PRO A 153 10.78 33.44 -42.90
CA PRO A 153 10.81 31.99 -43.08
C PRO A 153 11.95 31.31 -42.31
N LEU A 154 13.10 31.98 -42.09
CA LEU A 154 14.18 31.46 -41.25
C LEU A 154 13.77 31.38 -39.78
N ARG A 155 13.16 32.44 -39.22
CA ARG A 155 12.56 32.42 -37.88
C ARG A 155 11.52 31.31 -37.74
N ASN A 156 10.61 31.17 -38.71
CA ASN A 156 9.61 30.10 -38.70
C ASN A 156 10.25 28.69 -38.77
N LYS A 157 11.38 28.54 -39.47
CA LYS A 157 12.14 27.27 -39.51
C LYS A 157 12.82 26.98 -38.17
N ILE A 158 13.36 28.00 -37.49
CA ILE A 158 13.95 27.90 -36.14
C ILE A 158 12.88 27.48 -35.13
N VAL A 159 11.73 28.16 -35.06
CA VAL A 159 10.63 27.80 -34.15
C VAL A 159 10.14 26.36 -34.41
N LYS A 160 10.01 25.94 -35.68
CA LYS A 160 9.67 24.54 -36.03
C LYS A 160 10.77 23.52 -35.68
N LEU A 161 12.01 23.94 -35.49
CA LEU A 161 13.10 23.08 -35.00
C LEU A 161 13.10 23.02 -33.47
N GLU A 162 12.90 24.15 -32.79
CA GLU A 162 12.77 24.24 -31.33
C GLU A 162 11.60 23.39 -30.81
N VAL A 163 10.41 23.51 -31.42
CA VAL A 163 9.23 22.67 -31.06
C VAL A 163 9.52 21.17 -31.26
N ARG A 164 10.24 20.79 -32.32
CA ARG A 164 10.65 19.38 -32.54
C ARG A 164 11.73 18.91 -31.57
N LEU A 165 12.63 19.80 -31.15
CA LEU A 165 13.64 19.51 -30.14
C LEU A 165 12.98 19.26 -28.78
N GLU A 166 12.05 20.12 -28.36
CA GLU A 166 11.31 19.94 -27.10
C GLU A 166 10.40 18.71 -27.13
N HIS A 167 9.74 18.42 -28.25
CA HIS A 167 9.00 17.17 -28.42
C HIS A 167 9.92 15.94 -28.27
N THR A 168 11.10 15.96 -28.88
CA THR A 168 12.09 14.88 -28.77
C THR A 168 12.62 14.74 -27.33
N ARG A 169 12.90 15.85 -26.64
CA ARG A 169 13.28 15.88 -25.21
C ARG A 169 12.18 15.29 -24.32
N MET A 170 10.92 15.66 -24.53
CA MET A 170 9.77 15.08 -23.82
C MET A 170 9.66 13.57 -24.07
N MET A 171 9.82 13.10 -25.31
CA MET A 171 9.81 11.67 -25.62
C MET A 171 10.97 10.92 -24.98
N GLN A 172 12.18 11.52 -24.92
CA GLN A 172 13.32 10.96 -24.22
C GLN A 172 13.06 10.83 -22.71
N ILE A 173 12.42 11.83 -22.09
CA ILE A 173 12.01 11.79 -20.67
C ILE A 173 10.98 10.67 -20.44
N LYS A 174 9.94 10.56 -21.29
CA LYS A 174 8.95 9.47 -21.22
C LYS A 174 9.63 8.09 -21.34
N ALA A 175 10.56 7.93 -22.29
CA ALA A 175 11.32 6.70 -22.47
C ALA A 175 12.27 6.39 -21.30
N ASN A 176 12.84 7.41 -20.64
CA ASN A 176 13.63 7.24 -19.42
C ASN A 176 12.74 6.79 -18.25
N ILE A 177 11.57 7.39 -18.04
CA ILE A 177 10.60 7.01 -17.00
C ILE A 177 10.15 5.55 -17.21
N ALA A 178 9.82 5.17 -18.45
CA ALA A 178 9.48 3.79 -18.78
C ALA A 178 10.65 2.83 -18.45
N ARG A 179 11.88 3.14 -18.88
CA ARG A 179 13.07 2.34 -18.54
C ARG A 179 13.34 2.25 -17.03
N MET A 180 13.09 3.31 -16.26
CA MET A 180 13.20 3.26 -14.79
C MET A 180 12.15 2.33 -14.18
N LYS A 181 10.89 2.40 -14.62
CA LYS A 181 9.83 1.48 -14.18
C LYS A 181 10.18 0.01 -14.48
N TYR A 182 10.60 -0.29 -15.70
CA TYR A 182 11.02 -1.65 -16.08
C TYR A 182 12.24 -2.14 -15.29
N ARG A 183 13.21 -1.28 -15.00
CA ARG A 183 14.35 -1.63 -14.14
C ARG A 183 13.94 -1.92 -12.69
N SER A 184 12.99 -1.15 -12.14
CA SER A 184 12.42 -1.42 -10.81
C SER A 184 11.72 -2.79 -10.80
N MET A 185 10.75 -2.99 -11.70
CA MET A 185 10.01 -4.27 -11.78
C MET A 185 10.94 -5.47 -11.98
N HIS A 186 12.01 -5.33 -12.78
CA HIS A 186 13.02 -6.38 -12.94
C HIS A 186 13.83 -6.63 -11.66
N ALA A 187 14.18 -5.59 -10.89
CA ALA A 187 14.84 -5.76 -9.59
C ALA A 187 13.92 -6.49 -8.60
N ASP A 188 12.66 -6.03 -8.47
CA ASP A 188 11.66 -6.63 -7.59
C ASP A 188 11.38 -8.10 -7.94
N LEU A 189 11.30 -8.43 -9.24
CA LEU A 189 11.14 -9.82 -9.72
C LEU A 189 12.38 -10.67 -9.44
N LYS A 190 13.59 -10.11 -9.57
CA LYS A 190 14.83 -10.80 -9.26
C LYS A 190 14.94 -11.09 -7.76
N GLU A 191 14.61 -10.12 -6.91
CA GLU A 191 14.55 -10.30 -5.46
C GLU A 191 13.56 -11.41 -5.08
N LYS A 192 12.32 -11.36 -5.60
CA LYS A 192 11.32 -12.42 -5.42
C LYS A 192 11.80 -13.78 -5.89
N SER A 193 12.52 -13.86 -7.01
CA SER A 193 13.07 -15.14 -7.50
C SER A 193 14.07 -15.77 -6.52
N VAL A 194 14.87 -14.94 -5.83
CA VAL A 194 15.80 -15.41 -4.79
C VAL A 194 15.03 -15.87 -3.55
N LEU A 195 14.01 -15.11 -3.11
CA LEU A 195 13.16 -15.48 -1.98
C LEU A 195 12.41 -16.79 -2.21
N TYR A 196 11.88 -17.01 -3.42
CA TYR A 196 11.24 -18.28 -3.79
C TYR A 196 12.24 -19.44 -3.82
N ALA A 197 13.46 -19.22 -4.33
CA ALA A 197 14.51 -20.25 -4.32
C ALA A 197 14.94 -20.63 -2.89
N SER A 198 15.06 -19.67 -1.97
CA SER A 198 15.38 -19.97 -0.56
C SER A 198 14.22 -20.63 0.18
N SER A 199 12.98 -20.21 -0.10
CA SER A 199 11.77 -20.81 0.49
C SER A 199 11.56 -22.26 0.02
N LEU A 200 11.75 -22.51 -1.28
CA LEU A 200 11.71 -23.86 -1.85
C LEU A 200 12.77 -24.76 -1.21
N LYS A 201 14.01 -24.27 -1.06
CA LYS A 201 15.07 -25.03 -0.40
C LYS A 201 14.76 -25.36 1.06
N SER A 202 14.18 -24.42 1.82
CA SER A 202 13.72 -24.69 3.20
C SER A 202 12.73 -25.85 3.22
N LEU A 203 11.72 -25.79 2.34
CA LEU A 203 10.69 -26.82 2.24
C LEU A 203 11.26 -28.19 1.79
N GLU A 204 12.23 -28.20 0.85
CA GLU A 204 12.95 -29.41 0.45
C GLU A 204 13.76 -30.02 1.62
N ASP A 205 14.40 -29.19 2.44
CA ASP A 205 15.16 -29.65 3.60
C ASP A 205 14.25 -30.12 4.75
N GLU A 206 13.10 -29.46 4.98
CA GLU A 206 12.03 -29.91 5.89
C GLU A 206 11.43 -31.26 5.45
N MET A 207 11.13 -31.43 4.16
CA MET A 207 10.67 -32.71 3.60
C MET A 207 11.72 -33.81 3.78
N ARG A 208 13.01 -33.49 3.57
CA ARG A 208 14.14 -34.41 3.78
C ARG A 208 14.25 -34.85 5.24
N GLU A 209 14.03 -33.94 6.19
CA GLU A 209 13.99 -34.25 7.62
C GLU A 209 12.79 -35.16 7.97
N GLN A 210 11.60 -34.83 7.47
CA GLN A 210 10.40 -35.66 7.66
C GLN A 210 10.57 -37.07 7.08
N GLU A 211 11.14 -37.21 5.88
CA GLU A 211 11.48 -38.51 5.30
C GLU A 211 12.44 -39.32 6.20
N ASN A 212 13.44 -38.66 6.76
CA ASN A 212 14.41 -39.30 7.64
C ASN A 212 13.76 -39.76 8.95
N GLU A 213 12.87 -38.97 9.53
CA GLU A 213 12.09 -39.36 10.71
C GLU A 213 11.14 -40.53 10.41
N VAL A 214 10.45 -40.53 9.26
CA VAL A 214 9.64 -41.67 8.81
C VAL A 214 10.50 -42.94 8.66
N LYS A 215 11.67 -42.85 8.03
CA LYS A 215 12.63 -43.97 7.91
C LYS A 215 13.07 -44.47 9.30
N ARG A 216 13.35 -43.57 10.24
CA ARG A 216 13.73 -43.89 11.63
C ARG A 216 12.60 -44.59 12.39
N LEU A 217 11.36 -44.09 12.29
CA LEU A 217 10.18 -44.70 12.90
C LEU A 217 9.87 -46.08 12.31
N GLN A 218 10.00 -46.25 10.99
CA GLN A 218 9.89 -47.57 10.33
C GLN A 218 10.98 -48.54 10.78
N ALA A 219 12.22 -48.08 10.99
CA ALA A 219 13.29 -48.91 11.54
C ALA A 219 12.99 -49.32 13.00
N ARG A 220 12.54 -48.38 13.84
CA ARG A 220 12.13 -48.67 15.22
C ARG A 220 10.98 -49.67 15.29
N ASN A 221 9.95 -49.50 14.45
CA ASN A 221 8.81 -50.42 14.40
C ASN A 221 9.25 -51.82 13.93
N ARG A 222 10.07 -51.93 12.87
CA ARG A 222 10.64 -53.21 12.43
C ARG A 222 11.44 -53.90 13.54
N CYS A 223 12.31 -53.16 14.24
CA CYS A 223 13.06 -53.67 15.39
C CYS A 223 12.12 -54.17 16.50
N LYS A 224 11.08 -53.39 16.86
CA LYS A 224 10.08 -53.78 17.87
C LYS A 224 9.34 -55.07 17.49
N TYR A 225 8.95 -55.25 16.22
CA TYR A 225 8.32 -56.49 15.75
C TYR A 225 9.26 -57.70 15.85
N VAL A 226 10.54 -57.54 15.48
CA VAL A 226 11.54 -58.62 15.59
C VAL A 226 11.77 -59.01 17.06
N LEU A 227 11.95 -58.03 17.95
CA LEU A 227 12.12 -58.28 19.39
C LEU A 227 10.88 -58.95 20.02
N PHE A 228 9.68 -58.55 19.62
CA PHE A 228 8.44 -59.20 20.07
C PHE A 228 8.37 -60.67 19.63
N LEU A 229 8.66 -60.97 18.35
CA LEU A 229 8.69 -62.34 17.85
C LEU A 229 9.78 -63.19 18.52
N GLN A 230 10.93 -62.59 18.87
CA GLN A 230 11.98 -63.27 19.61
C GLN A 230 11.53 -63.60 21.05
N GLY A 231 10.89 -62.65 21.74
CA GLY A 231 10.31 -62.87 23.08
C GLY A 231 9.28 -64.01 23.10
N VAL A 232 8.30 -63.99 22.18
CA VAL A 232 7.30 -65.06 22.06
C VAL A 232 7.95 -66.43 21.77
N LYS A 233 9.03 -66.47 20.97
CA LYS A 233 9.78 -67.71 20.72
C LYS A 233 10.50 -68.20 21.97
N GLU A 234 11.06 -67.31 22.78
CA GLU A 234 11.79 -67.63 24.01
C GLU A 234 10.83 -68.07 25.14
N GLU A 235 9.66 -67.42 25.26
CA GLU A 235 8.54 -67.88 26.10
C GLU A 235 8.06 -69.29 25.70
N ALA A 236 7.92 -69.57 24.39
CA ALA A 236 7.53 -70.90 23.92
C ALA A 236 8.61 -71.96 24.18
N ILE A 237 9.90 -71.62 24.07
CA ILE A 237 11.00 -72.53 24.39
C ILE A 237 11.02 -72.84 25.89
N THR A 238 10.98 -71.81 26.75
CA THR A 238 11.00 -71.98 28.21
C THR A 238 9.78 -72.76 28.71
N LEU A 239 8.58 -72.52 28.16
CA LEU A 239 7.40 -73.33 28.49
C LEU A 239 7.59 -74.81 28.12
N LYS A 240 8.12 -75.09 26.92
CA LYS A 240 8.40 -76.45 26.45
C LYS A 240 9.49 -77.13 27.28
N ASP A 241 10.54 -76.42 27.68
CA ASP A 241 11.61 -76.95 28.54
C ASP A 241 11.10 -77.24 29.97
N ASN A 242 10.28 -76.34 30.54
CA ASN A 242 9.60 -76.57 31.82
C ASN A 242 8.70 -77.82 31.77
N MET A 243 7.92 -78.01 30.69
CA MET A 243 7.07 -79.19 30.51
C MET A 243 7.87 -80.49 30.38
N LEU A 244 9.04 -80.44 29.72
CA LEU A 244 9.96 -81.58 29.66
C LEU A 244 10.55 -81.89 31.04
N GLU A 245 10.93 -80.88 31.82
CA GLU A 245 11.44 -81.06 33.17
C GLU A 245 10.39 -81.67 34.11
N THR A 246 9.12 -81.24 34.03
CA THR A 246 8.03 -81.86 34.81
C THR A 246 7.78 -83.31 34.39
N LEU A 247 7.76 -83.60 33.09
CA LEU A 247 7.54 -84.96 32.58
C LEU A 247 8.67 -85.90 33.00
N ILE A 248 9.93 -85.46 32.96
CA ILE A 248 11.09 -86.24 33.42
C ILE A 248 11.00 -86.51 34.92
N LYS A 249 10.56 -85.54 35.73
CA LYS A 249 10.34 -85.74 37.18
C LYS A 249 9.24 -86.77 37.45
N GLU A 250 8.11 -86.68 36.76
CA GLU A 250 7.02 -87.65 36.84
C GLU A 250 7.45 -89.06 36.40
N GLU A 251 8.23 -89.18 35.32
CA GLU A 251 8.80 -90.46 34.87
C GLU A 251 9.75 -91.07 35.91
N ILE A 252 10.63 -90.25 36.51
CA ILE A 252 11.51 -90.69 37.60
C ILE A 252 10.70 -91.13 38.82
N GLU A 253 9.66 -90.39 39.22
CA GLU A 253 8.79 -90.74 40.35
C GLU A 253 8.03 -92.06 40.09
N VAL A 254 7.44 -92.22 38.91
CA VAL A 254 6.73 -93.45 38.50
C VAL A 254 7.68 -94.65 38.45
N THR A 255 8.90 -94.49 37.92
CA THR A 255 9.89 -95.59 37.90
C THR A 255 10.39 -95.93 39.30
N ASN A 256 10.55 -94.94 40.20
CA ASN A 256 10.93 -95.19 41.59
C ASN A 256 9.81 -95.87 42.37
N SER A 257 8.56 -95.40 42.27
CA SER A 257 7.38 -96.07 42.84
C SER A 257 7.19 -97.50 42.28
N SER A 258 7.55 -97.74 41.02
CA SER A 258 7.57 -99.09 40.44
C SER A 258 8.68 -99.97 41.04
N LYS A 259 9.89 -99.44 41.24
CA LYS A 259 11.01 -100.15 41.90
C LYS A 259 10.68 -100.47 43.37
N GLU A 260 10.09 -99.53 44.10
CA GLU A 260 9.65 -99.74 45.49
C GLU A 260 8.61 -100.84 45.59
N ARG A 261 7.56 -100.80 44.75
CA ARG A 261 6.56 -101.89 44.65
C ARG A 261 7.21 -103.23 44.30
N HIS A 262 8.18 -103.26 43.38
CA HIS A 262 8.90 -104.48 43.05
C HIS A 262 9.77 -104.98 44.21
N ALA A 263 10.47 -104.10 44.93
CA ALA A 263 11.29 -104.45 46.08
C ALA A 263 10.44 -105.07 47.20
N VAL A 264 9.28 -104.45 47.51
CA VAL A 264 8.30 -104.98 48.45
C VAL A 264 7.75 -106.33 48.00
N HIS A 265 7.41 -106.50 46.71
CA HIS A 265 6.99 -107.80 46.18
C HIS A 265 8.08 -108.88 46.29
N GLU A 266 9.34 -108.53 46.06
CA GLU A 266 10.47 -109.47 46.16
C GLU A 266 10.77 -109.84 47.62
N GLU A 267 10.67 -108.88 48.55
CA GLU A 267 10.75 -109.14 49.98
C GLU A 267 9.64 -110.12 50.43
N TYR A 268 8.40 -109.94 49.98
CA TYR A 268 7.33 -110.90 50.25
C TYR A 268 7.61 -112.28 49.64
N ARG A 269 8.19 -112.38 48.44
CA ARG A 269 8.63 -113.67 47.86
C ARG A 269 9.72 -114.32 48.72
N GLN A 270 10.70 -113.56 49.19
CA GLN A 270 11.76 -114.04 50.08
C GLN A 270 11.18 -114.57 51.40
N ARG A 271 10.34 -113.80 52.09
CA ARG A 271 9.68 -114.24 53.33
C ARG A 271 8.85 -115.52 53.14
N VAL A 272 8.21 -115.69 51.98
CA VAL A 272 7.48 -116.94 51.63
C VAL A 272 8.43 -118.10 51.37
N LEU A 273 9.55 -117.89 50.69
CA LEU A 273 10.61 -118.89 50.47
C LEU A 273 11.27 -119.31 51.79
N GLU A 274 11.67 -118.36 52.62
CA GLU A 274 12.22 -118.58 53.95
C GLU A 274 11.26 -119.43 54.78
N ARG A 275 9.99 -119.02 54.88
CA ARG A 275 8.96 -119.76 55.62
C ARG A 275 8.69 -121.15 55.06
N LYS A 276 8.80 -121.35 53.73
CA LYS A 276 8.76 -122.68 53.13
C LYS A 276 9.96 -123.53 53.58
N THR A 277 11.17 -122.99 53.60
CA THR A 277 12.37 -123.74 54.06
C THR A 277 12.41 -123.95 55.58
N GLU A 278 11.81 -123.05 56.36
CA GLU A 278 11.61 -123.20 57.80
C GLU A 278 10.57 -124.30 58.08
N LEU A 279 9.45 -124.33 57.33
CA LEU A 279 8.48 -125.42 57.40
C LEU A 279 9.11 -126.76 56.99
N GLU A 280 9.93 -126.81 55.95
CA GLU A 280 10.66 -128.02 55.55
C GLU A 280 11.69 -128.47 56.62
N ARG A 281 12.35 -127.52 57.30
CA ARG A 281 13.19 -127.82 58.48
C ARG A 281 12.37 -128.31 59.66
N MET A 282 11.20 -127.73 59.89
CA MET A 282 10.31 -128.10 60.99
C MET A 282 9.66 -129.45 60.75
N GLU A 283 9.30 -129.79 59.52
CA GLU A 283 8.89 -131.12 59.08
C GLU A 283 10.01 -132.15 59.37
N LYS A 284 11.27 -131.82 59.07
CA LYS A 284 12.44 -132.66 59.43
C LYS A 284 12.69 -132.75 60.95
N MET A 285 12.32 -131.74 61.73
CA MET A 285 12.45 -131.73 63.20
C MET A 285 11.29 -132.41 63.94
N ILE A 286 10.07 -132.36 63.40
CA ILE A 286 8.86 -132.91 64.03
C ILE A 286 8.90 -134.45 64.11
N PHE A 287 9.76 -135.10 63.31
CA PHE A 287 9.94 -136.55 63.31
C PHE A 287 10.98 -137.11 64.30
N HIS A 288 11.77 -136.31 65.03
CA HIS A 288 12.69 -136.81 66.07
C HIS A 288 12.70 -135.94 67.35
N SER A 289 12.73 -136.61 68.50
CA SER A 289 12.31 -136.08 69.81
C SER A 289 13.34 -135.20 70.56
N ARG A 290 12.80 -134.24 71.35
CA ARG A 290 13.41 -133.48 72.47
C ARG A 290 13.86 -134.41 73.63
N PRO A 291 14.83 -134.05 74.53
CA PRO A 291 14.71 -133.01 75.61
C PRO A 291 15.91 -132.00 75.70
N ARG A 292 15.77 -130.75 76.22
CA ARG A 292 15.72 -130.24 77.64
C ARG A 292 17.07 -130.43 78.38
N ASP A 293 17.72 -129.47 79.07
CA ASP A 293 17.24 -128.47 80.08
C ASP A 293 18.03 -127.13 80.10
N ASP A 294 17.33 -126.04 80.49
CA ASP A 294 17.52 -125.01 81.56
C ASP A 294 18.96 -124.78 82.16
N PHE A 295 19.42 -123.63 82.73
CA PHE A 295 18.80 -122.46 83.42
C PHE A 295 19.74 -121.19 83.51
N ASP A 296 19.18 -120.00 83.84
CA ASP A 296 19.72 -118.79 84.56
C ASP A 296 20.71 -117.78 83.88
N THR A 297 20.66 -116.45 84.08
CA THR A 297 20.49 -115.72 85.37
C THR A 297 19.89 -114.29 85.28
N ARG A 298 19.19 -113.93 86.36
CA ARG A 298 18.60 -112.65 86.85
C ARG A 298 19.45 -111.35 86.78
N GLY A 299 18.78 -110.19 86.63
CA GLY A 299 19.33 -108.84 86.96
C GLY A 299 18.26 -107.79 87.32
N LYS A 300 18.39 -107.10 88.48
CA LYS A 300 17.48 -106.04 88.99
C LYS A 300 18.25 -104.93 89.72
N SER A 301 18.06 -103.65 89.35
CA SER A 301 18.22 -102.42 90.15
C SER A 301 17.87 -101.23 89.24
N ARG A 302 17.15 -100.14 89.58
CA ARG A 302 16.84 -99.37 90.81
C ARG A 302 17.89 -98.32 91.23
N ILE A 303 17.65 -97.08 90.76
CA ILE A 303 17.86 -95.73 91.38
C ILE A 303 19.28 -95.34 91.84
N GLN A 304 19.79 -94.21 91.32
CA GLN A 304 20.28 -93.01 92.04
C GLN A 304 20.80 -91.96 91.02
N SER A 305 20.17 -90.79 90.88
CA SER A 305 20.48 -89.51 91.57
C SER A 305 21.85 -88.90 91.22
N THR A 306 21.85 -87.95 90.29
CA THR A 306 22.97 -87.02 90.01
C THR A 306 22.39 -85.60 89.98
N GLU A 307 22.18 -85.00 91.15
CA GLU A 307 21.29 -83.84 91.30
C GLU A 307 22.00 -82.51 91.62
N ASP A 308 23.33 -82.49 91.67
CA ASP A 308 24.09 -81.33 92.20
C ASP A 308 24.95 -80.58 91.17
N ILE A 309 25.03 -81.03 89.91
CA ILE A 309 25.63 -80.24 88.80
C ILE A 309 24.55 -79.41 88.08
N THR A 310 23.29 -79.85 88.12
CA THR A 310 22.15 -79.12 87.54
C THR A 310 21.70 -77.95 88.40
N LYS A 311 21.90 -77.99 89.73
CA LYS A 311 21.43 -76.94 90.66
C LYS A 311 22.07 -75.58 90.38
N ASP A 312 23.40 -75.49 90.23
CA ASP A 312 24.07 -74.22 89.92
C ASP A 312 23.64 -73.63 88.56
N GLU A 313 23.52 -74.45 87.52
CA GLU A 313 23.07 -73.99 86.21
C GLU A 313 21.59 -73.55 86.24
N VAL A 314 20.74 -74.25 87.00
CA VAL A 314 19.34 -73.87 87.24
C VAL A 314 19.25 -72.57 88.03
N THR A 315 19.99 -72.40 89.12
CA THR A 315 19.98 -71.16 89.93
C THR A 315 20.48 -69.97 89.12
N ARG A 316 21.54 -70.15 88.31
CA ARG A 316 22.04 -69.13 87.36
C ARG A 316 20.98 -68.77 86.31
N LEU A 317 20.27 -69.76 85.76
CA LEU A 317 19.17 -69.52 84.82
C LEU A 317 17.99 -68.81 85.50
N GLU A 318 17.63 -69.17 86.73
CA GLU A 318 16.57 -68.52 87.51
C GLU A 318 16.89 -67.06 87.83
N GLU A 319 18.15 -66.73 88.15
CA GLU A 319 18.61 -65.34 88.28
C GLU A 319 18.48 -64.55 86.96
N VAL A 320 18.87 -65.16 85.83
CA VAL A 320 18.74 -64.54 84.51
C VAL A 320 17.26 -64.34 84.15
N PHE A 321 16.39 -65.31 84.43
CA PHE A 321 14.94 -65.16 84.27
C PHE A 321 14.32 -64.17 85.27
N ALA A 322 14.87 -63.98 86.47
CA ALA A 322 14.44 -62.92 87.38
C ALA A 322 14.81 -61.53 86.84
N LYS A 323 16.04 -61.35 86.33
CA LYS A 323 16.51 -60.11 85.67
C LYS A 323 15.72 -59.82 84.39
N LEU A 324 15.38 -60.84 83.61
CA LEU A 324 14.52 -60.70 82.43
C LEU A 324 13.06 -60.37 82.79
N ARG A 325 12.49 -60.98 83.85
CA ARG A 325 11.15 -60.64 84.36
C ARG A 325 11.06 -59.20 84.84
N SER A 326 12.04 -58.72 85.61
CA SER A 326 12.05 -57.33 86.07
C SER A 326 12.24 -56.34 84.92
N ALA A 327 13.11 -56.63 83.95
CA ALA A 327 13.31 -55.77 82.77
C ALA A 327 12.10 -55.74 81.81
N THR A 328 11.34 -56.84 81.70
CA THR A 328 10.16 -56.94 80.83
C THR A 328 8.84 -56.62 81.54
N GLY A 329 8.86 -56.44 82.87
CA GLY A 329 7.68 -56.26 83.72
C GLY A 329 6.73 -57.46 83.73
N ALA A 330 7.24 -58.67 83.46
CA ALA A 330 6.46 -59.91 83.44
C ALA A 330 6.45 -60.59 84.83
N THR A 331 5.28 -61.06 85.27
CA THR A 331 5.12 -61.70 86.59
C THR A 331 5.56 -63.17 86.59
N ARG A 332 5.35 -63.90 85.48
CA ARG A 332 5.79 -65.29 85.30
C ARG A 332 6.95 -65.37 84.30
N SER A 333 7.79 -66.40 84.42
CA SER A 333 8.95 -66.58 83.53
C SER A 333 8.52 -66.93 82.11
N GLU A 334 7.44 -67.69 81.99
CA GLU A 334 6.79 -68.09 80.73
C GLU A 334 6.29 -66.88 79.92
N ASP A 335 5.80 -65.82 80.59
CA ASP A 335 5.22 -64.64 79.94
C ASP A 335 6.27 -63.69 79.35
N VAL A 336 7.52 -63.79 79.79
CA VAL A 336 8.66 -63.00 79.26
C VAL A 336 8.82 -63.22 77.76
N LEU A 337 8.77 -64.48 77.33
CA LEU A 337 8.92 -64.85 75.91
C LEU A 337 7.76 -64.30 75.07
N ASN A 338 6.53 -64.44 75.56
CA ASN A 338 5.34 -63.93 74.88
C ASN A 338 5.38 -62.40 74.72
N ARG A 339 5.91 -61.67 75.71
CA ARG A 339 6.12 -60.21 75.59
C ARG A 339 7.17 -59.85 74.54
N PHE A 340 8.30 -60.54 74.48
CA PHE A 340 9.31 -60.30 73.44
C PHE A 340 8.80 -60.63 72.04
N LEU A 341 8.05 -61.74 71.88
CA LEU A 341 7.41 -62.09 70.61
C LEU A 341 6.36 -61.05 70.20
N GLY A 342 5.54 -60.57 71.14
CA GLY A 342 4.58 -59.49 70.91
C GLY A 342 5.25 -58.15 70.55
N GLN A 343 6.31 -57.74 71.25
CA GLN A 343 7.08 -56.53 70.94
C GLN A 343 7.74 -56.64 69.56
N ARG A 344 8.29 -57.80 69.21
CA ARG A 344 8.86 -58.05 67.87
C ARG A 344 7.77 -57.98 66.80
N ALA A 345 6.63 -58.63 66.98
CA ALA A 345 5.51 -58.57 66.04
C ALA A 345 4.99 -57.13 65.85
N THR A 346 4.85 -56.36 66.93
CA THR A 346 4.47 -54.93 66.87
C THR A 346 5.52 -54.09 66.15
N LYS A 347 6.82 -54.30 66.43
CA LYS A 347 7.92 -53.62 65.72
C LYS A 347 7.93 -53.94 64.23
N ASP A 348 7.79 -55.22 63.88
CA ASP A 348 7.78 -55.69 62.49
C ASP A 348 6.53 -55.16 61.75
N ASN A 349 5.37 -55.07 62.43
CA ASN A 349 4.16 -54.47 61.87
C ASN A 349 4.29 -52.95 61.68
N LEU A 350 4.83 -52.22 62.67
CA LEU A 350 5.10 -50.78 62.54
C LEU A 350 6.11 -50.48 61.43
N GLN A 351 7.13 -51.32 61.25
CA GLN A 351 8.08 -51.18 60.15
C GLN A 351 7.42 -51.45 58.79
N LYS A 352 6.55 -52.47 58.68
CA LYS A 352 5.74 -52.71 57.47
C LYS A 352 4.82 -51.53 57.16
N MET A 353 4.08 -51.02 58.15
CA MET A 353 3.23 -49.83 58.00
C MET A 353 4.04 -48.62 57.56
N ARG A 354 5.19 -48.34 58.19
CA ARG A 354 6.08 -47.25 57.79
C ARG A 354 6.52 -47.36 56.34
N VAL A 355 7.01 -48.52 55.91
CA VAL A 355 7.47 -48.75 54.53
C VAL A 355 6.31 -48.66 53.54
N ALA A 356 5.12 -49.16 53.89
CA ALA A 356 3.92 -49.03 53.06
C ALA A 356 3.50 -47.56 52.88
N THR A 357 3.41 -46.78 53.97
CA THR A 357 3.10 -45.35 53.93
C THR A 357 4.18 -44.53 53.20
N GLU A 358 5.45 -44.89 53.34
CA GLU A 358 6.56 -44.24 52.63
C GLU A 358 6.51 -44.51 51.11
N HIS A 359 6.19 -45.75 50.72
CA HIS A 359 5.95 -46.12 49.32
C HIS A 359 4.70 -45.43 48.74
N GLU A 360 3.58 -45.42 49.47
CA GLU A 360 2.36 -44.72 49.07
C GLU A 360 2.59 -43.22 48.92
N LYS A 361 3.30 -42.58 49.87
CA LYS A 361 3.71 -41.19 49.76
C LYS A 361 4.54 -40.94 48.49
N MET A 362 5.55 -41.76 48.21
CA MET A 362 6.37 -41.62 47.00
C MET A 362 5.54 -41.78 45.72
N ALA A 363 4.57 -42.71 45.69
CA ALA A 363 3.67 -42.89 44.56
C ALA A 363 2.75 -41.68 44.34
N LEU A 364 2.16 -41.13 45.41
CA LEU A 364 1.31 -39.93 45.35
C LEU A 364 2.12 -38.68 44.98
N GLU A 365 3.36 -38.55 45.48
CA GLU A 365 4.25 -37.43 45.17
C GLU A 365 4.70 -37.47 43.69
N LYS A 366 4.93 -38.67 43.14
CA LYS A 366 5.14 -38.89 41.71
C LYS A 366 3.91 -38.55 40.87
N GLN A 367 2.72 -39.05 41.23
CA GLN A 367 1.47 -38.72 40.52
C GLN A 367 1.18 -37.22 40.54
N ARG A 368 1.46 -36.54 41.66
CA ARG A 368 1.36 -35.08 41.77
C ARG A 368 2.31 -34.37 40.79
N GLN A 369 3.55 -34.82 40.66
CA GLN A 369 4.51 -34.26 39.70
C GLN A 369 4.06 -34.49 38.24
N GLU A 370 3.56 -35.69 37.93
CA GLU A 370 3.01 -36.03 36.61
C GLU A 370 1.81 -35.13 36.25
N LEU A 371 0.87 -34.93 37.18
CA LEU A 371 -0.29 -34.05 36.98
C LEU A 371 0.09 -32.57 36.87
N ILE A 372 1.11 -32.10 37.59
CA ILE A 372 1.64 -30.73 37.46
C ILE A 372 2.25 -30.53 36.06
N ALA A 373 3.10 -31.46 35.62
CA ALA A 373 3.70 -31.42 34.28
C ALA A 373 2.64 -31.50 33.17
N GLU A 374 1.60 -32.32 33.34
CA GLU A 374 0.48 -32.39 32.40
C GLU A 374 -0.30 -31.06 32.36
N MET A 375 -0.61 -30.45 33.51
CA MET A 375 -1.26 -29.14 33.55
C MET A 375 -0.41 -28.05 32.90
N GLU A 376 0.92 -28.05 33.10
CA GLU A 376 1.82 -27.09 32.48
C GLU A 376 1.86 -27.25 30.96
N THR A 377 2.04 -28.48 30.45
CA THR A 377 2.01 -28.74 28.99
C THR A 377 0.67 -28.36 28.36
N ARG A 378 -0.47 -28.66 29.03
CA ARG A 378 -1.80 -28.22 28.59
C ARG A 378 -1.91 -26.69 28.55
N LYS A 379 -1.50 -25.96 29.59
CA LYS A 379 -1.49 -24.48 29.61
C LYS A 379 -0.68 -23.88 28.47
N PHE A 380 0.53 -24.37 28.21
CA PHE A 380 1.34 -23.89 27.10
C PHE A 380 0.69 -24.18 25.74
N SER A 381 0.05 -25.35 25.58
CA SER A 381 -0.68 -25.67 24.35
C SER A 381 -1.92 -24.80 24.14
N GLU A 382 -2.67 -24.52 25.21
CA GLU A 382 -3.87 -23.67 25.18
C GLU A 382 -3.51 -22.21 24.88
N MET A 383 -2.48 -21.68 25.54
CA MET A 383 -1.95 -20.34 25.25
C MET A 383 -1.48 -20.21 23.80
N LYS A 384 -0.70 -21.17 23.30
CA LYS A 384 -0.22 -21.15 21.91
C LYS A 384 -1.37 -21.22 20.90
N ASN A 385 -2.36 -22.08 21.15
CA ASN A 385 -3.53 -22.19 20.28
C ASN A 385 -4.39 -20.91 20.32
N ALA A 386 -4.55 -20.29 21.50
CA ALA A 386 -5.27 -19.03 21.65
C ALA A 386 -4.56 -17.86 20.93
N GLU A 387 -3.22 -17.79 21.01
CA GLU A 387 -2.41 -16.80 20.31
C GLU A 387 -2.48 -16.98 18.79
N GLN A 388 -2.31 -18.22 18.29
CA GLN A 388 -2.48 -18.53 16.86
C GLN A 388 -3.90 -18.20 16.36
N ASN A 389 -4.93 -18.59 17.11
CA ASN A 389 -6.32 -18.26 16.76
C ASN A 389 -6.56 -16.74 16.74
N ALA A 390 -5.94 -15.97 17.64
CA ALA A 390 -6.02 -14.52 17.65
C ALA A 390 -5.34 -13.89 16.43
N GLU A 391 -4.15 -14.39 16.03
CA GLU A 391 -3.45 -13.93 14.82
C GLU A 391 -4.25 -14.24 13.55
N GLU A 392 -4.79 -15.46 13.43
CA GLU A 392 -5.65 -15.86 12.31
C GLU A 392 -6.94 -15.02 12.24
N MET A 393 -7.57 -14.74 13.38
CA MET A 393 -8.73 -13.84 13.47
C MET A 393 -8.37 -12.39 13.10
N GLU A 394 -7.21 -11.87 13.50
CA GLU A 394 -6.76 -10.54 13.09
C GLU A 394 -6.48 -10.49 11.57
N LYS A 395 -5.89 -11.55 11.00
CA LYS A 395 -5.65 -11.69 9.56
C LYS A 395 -6.96 -11.72 8.77
N LEU A 396 -7.96 -12.49 9.21
CA LEU A 396 -9.29 -12.53 8.60
C LEU A 396 -10.03 -11.18 8.77
N SER A 397 -9.93 -10.53 9.93
CA SER A 397 -10.49 -9.21 10.17
C SER A 397 -9.89 -8.15 9.24
N ARG A 398 -8.56 -8.13 9.06
CA ARG A 398 -7.86 -7.27 8.10
C ARG A 398 -8.34 -7.51 6.67
N GLN A 399 -8.48 -8.77 6.25
CA GLN A 399 -9.02 -9.11 4.92
C GLN A 399 -10.48 -8.67 4.73
N MET A 400 -11.35 -8.90 5.72
CA MET A 400 -12.75 -8.43 5.67
C MET A 400 -12.83 -6.90 5.56
N ASN A 401 -12.02 -6.17 6.32
CA ASN A 401 -12.00 -4.71 6.27
C ASN A 401 -11.45 -4.19 4.93
N GLU A 402 -10.46 -4.85 4.35
CA GLU A 402 -9.99 -4.53 3.00
C GLU A 402 -11.07 -4.77 1.95
N GLN A 403 -11.79 -5.91 2.01
CA GLN A 403 -12.89 -6.19 1.07
C GLN A 403 -14.05 -5.20 1.25
N LYS A 404 -14.44 -4.86 2.47
CA LYS A 404 -15.43 -3.80 2.74
C LYS A 404 -14.99 -2.44 2.18
N SER A 405 -13.71 -2.08 2.29
CA SER A 405 -13.18 -0.85 1.71
C SER A 405 -13.19 -0.87 0.18
N ARG A 406 -12.94 -2.03 -0.45
CA ARG A 406 -13.03 -2.21 -1.90
C ARG A 406 -14.48 -2.12 -2.39
N GLN A 407 -15.40 -2.79 -1.70
CA GLN A 407 -16.84 -2.72 -1.97
C GLN A 407 -17.35 -1.28 -1.87
N LEU A 408 -17.11 -0.59 -0.75
CA LEU A 408 -17.54 0.80 -0.57
C LEU A 408 -16.98 1.74 -1.66
N LYS A 409 -15.76 1.51 -2.15
CA LYS A 409 -15.21 2.27 -3.29
C LYS A 409 -15.94 1.96 -4.60
N ALA A 410 -16.17 0.68 -4.90
CA ALA A 410 -16.94 0.27 -6.08
C ALA A 410 -18.38 0.82 -6.04
N ASP A 411 -19.05 0.76 -4.89
CA ASP A 411 -20.41 1.28 -4.70
C ASP A 411 -20.44 2.81 -4.88
N THR A 412 -19.46 3.54 -4.33
CA THR A 412 -19.38 5.01 -4.51
C THR A 412 -18.96 5.44 -5.92
N GLU A 413 -18.24 4.61 -6.67
CA GLU A 413 -17.95 4.84 -8.09
C GLU A 413 -19.16 4.47 -8.97
N GLY A 414 -19.90 3.41 -8.63
CA GLY A 414 -21.16 3.02 -9.24
C GLY A 414 -22.22 4.11 -9.12
N GLN A 415 -22.48 4.59 -7.89
CA GLN A 415 -23.44 5.69 -7.65
C GLN A 415 -23.07 6.95 -8.45
N ARG A 416 -21.78 7.32 -8.51
CA ARG A 416 -21.33 8.46 -9.33
C ARG A 416 -21.58 8.25 -10.82
N MET A 417 -21.44 7.02 -11.32
CA MET A 417 -21.71 6.70 -12.72
C MET A 417 -23.22 6.78 -13.00
N GLU A 418 -24.04 6.29 -12.08
CA GLU A 418 -25.51 6.36 -12.15
C GLU A 418 -26.00 7.80 -12.09
N ASP A 419 -25.49 8.63 -11.16
CA ASP A 419 -25.78 10.06 -11.07
C ASP A 419 -25.42 10.81 -12.38
N LEU A 420 -24.27 10.48 -12.97
CA LEU A 420 -23.83 11.04 -14.26
C LEU A 420 -24.70 10.59 -15.42
N LEU A 421 -25.10 9.32 -15.43
CA LEU A 421 -25.98 8.74 -16.45
C LEU A 421 -27.37 9.38 -16.35
N GLN A 422 -27.93 9.53 -15.15
CA GLN A 422 -29.20 10.22 -14.92
C GLN A 422 -29.14 11.69 -15.33
N ALA A 423 -28.02 12.38 -15.09
CA ALA A 423 -27.80 13.75 -15.56
C ALA A 423 -27.70 13.84 -17.09
N ALA A 424 -27.07 12.86 -17.74
CA ALA A 424 -27.04 12.75 -19.20
C ALA A 424 -28.43 12.46 -19.79
N THR A 425 -29.16 11.49 -19.25
CA THR A 425 -30.57 11.18 -19.60
C THR A 425 -31.45 12.43 -19.49
N THR A 426 -31.38 13.14 -18.36
CA THR A 426 -32.13 14.38 -18.13
C THR A 426 -31.74 15.47 -19.14
N THR A 427 -30.46 15.58 -19.51
CA THR A 427 -29.99 16.56 -20.51
C THR A 427 -30.47 16.22 -21.91
N LEU A 428 -30.37 14.96 -22.33
CA LEU A 428 -30.85 14.46 -23.62
C LEU A 428 -32.38 14.60 -23.74
N TRP A 429 -33.12 14.25 -22.69
CA TRP A 429 -34.57 14.42 -22.64
C TRP A 429 -34.95 15.91 -22.75
N ASN A 430 -34.24 16.81 -22.05
CA ASN A 430 -34.47 18.25 -22.16
C ASN A 430 -34.19 18.79 -23.59
N VAL A 431 -33.24 18.20 -24.33
CA VAL A 431 -33.01 18.52 -25.74
C VAL A 431 -34.17 18.01 -26.59
N CYS A 432 -34.53 16.72 -26.47
CA CYS A 432 -35.64 16.13 -27.24
C CYS A 432 -36.97 16.86 -26.99
N ASN A 433 -37.22 17.26 -25.74
CA ASN A 433 -38.42 17.99 -25.34
C ASN A 433 -38.53 19.38 -25.99
N LYS A 434 -37.40 20.02 -26.34
CA LYS A 434 -37.40 21.27 -27.13
C LYS A 434 -37.71 21.05 -28.61
N PHE A 435 -37.62 19.81 -29.09
CA PHE A 435 -37.99 19.40 -30.45
C PHE A 435 -39.26 18.55 -30.46
N ARG A 436 -40.14 18.68 -29.44
CA ARG A 436 -41.39 17.91 -29.32
C ARG A 436 -42.30 18.07 -30.54
N ASP A 437 -42.30 19.23 -31.19
CA ASP A 437 -43.04 19.50 -32.44
C ASP A 437 -42.59 18.64 -33.64
N VAL A 438 -41.43 17.98 -33.51
CA VAL A 438 -40.79 17.11 -34.53
C VAL A 438 -40.71 15.65 -34.05
N ILE A 439 -40.66 15.44 -32.72
CA ILE A 439 -40.53 14.13 -32.06
C ILE A 439 -41.86 13.76 -31.38
N GLU A 440 -42.75 13.13 -32.15
CA GLU A 440 -44.12 12.78 -31.73
C GLU A 440 -44.21 11.74 -30.59
N LYS A 441 -43.14 10.97 -30.34
CA LYS A 441 -43.11 9.91 -29.31
C LYS A 441 -41.96 10.15 -28.35
N LEU A 442 -42.16 11.01 -27.35
CA LEU A 442 -41.23 11.22 -26.24
C LEU A 442 -41.92 10.83 -24.92
N PRO A 443 -41.25 10.10 -24.00
CA PRO A 443 -41.78 9.83 -22.66
C PRO A 443 -42.05 11.14 -21.89
N GLU A 444 -43.12 11.15 -21.09
CA GLU A 444 -43.56 12.37 -20.37
C GLU A 444 -42.60 12.79 -19.25
N GLU A 445 -41.84 11.86 -18.67
CA GLU A 445 -40.82 12.14 -17.64
C GLU A 445 -39.43 11.57 -17.99
N PRO A 446 -38.33 12.22 -17.54
CA PRO A 446 -36.97 11.68 -17.62
C PRO A 446 -36.75 10.39 -16.82
N SER A 447 -37.60 10.13 -15.83
CA SER A 447 -37.55 9.00 -14.89
C SER A 447 -37.91 7.65 -15.53
N ALA A 448 -38.65 7.67 -16.64
CA ALA A 448 -39.16 6.49 -17.33
C ALA A 448 -38.20 5.92 -18.39
N ILE A 449 -36.95 6.43 -18.45
CA ILE A 449 -35.94 6.04 -19.43
C ILE A 449 -34.85 5.22 -18.73
N GLU A 450 -34.85 3.91 -18.96
CA GLU A 450 -33.81 3.01 -18.46
C GLU A 450 -32.45 3.18 -19.17
N ASP A 451 -32.44 3.56 -20.45
CA ASP A 451 -31.22 3.73 -21.25
C ASP A 451 -31.22 5.05 -22.04
N PRO A 452 -30.32 6.01 -21.75
CA PRO A 452 -30.20 7.26 -22.51
C PRO A 452 -29.85 7.08 -23.99
N LEU A 453 -29.29 5.93 -24.42
CA LEU A 453 -29.02 5.67 -25.83
C LEU A 453 -30.31 5.66 -26.66
N GLN A 454 -31.45 5.26 -26.07
CA GLN A 454 -32.75 5.26 -26.76
C GLN A 454 -33.17 6.66 -27.23
N LEU A 455 -32.79 7.73 -26.51
CA LEU A 455 -33.03 9.10 -26.98
C LEU A 455 -32.08 9.53 -28.09
N VAL A 456 -30.82 9.07 -28.05
CA VAL A 456 -29.83 9.35 -29.09
C VAL A 456 -30.25 8.69 -30.40
N ASP A 457 -30.71 7.45 -30.35
CA ASP A 457 -31.21 6.72 -31.51
C ASP A 457 -32.50 7.34 -32.06
N LEU A 458 -33.44 7.73 -31.20
CA LEU A 458 -34.67 8.46 -31.60
C LEU A 458 -34.35 9.80 -32.26
N MET A 459 -33.39 10.56 -31.73
CA MET A 459 -32.90 11.80 -32.35
C MET A 459 -32.27 11.52 -33.72
N ASN A 460 -31.41 10.51 -33.83
CA ASN A 460 -30.76 10.14 -35.08
C ASN A 460 -31.77 9.71 -36.16
N GLU A 461 -32.77 8.90 -35.79
CA GLU A 461 -33.83 8.46 -36.71
C GLU A 461 -34.64 9.66 -37.25
N LYS A 462 -35.10 10.55 -36.36
CA LYS A 462 -35.84 11.75 -36.78
C LYS A 462 -34.96 12.73 -37.57
N THR A 463 -33.71 12.95 -37.18
CA THR A 463 -32.76 13.78 -37.96
C THR A 463 -32.55 13.22 -39.37
N LYS A 464 -32.38 11.89 -39.49
CA LYS A 464 -32.25 11.22 -40.79
C LYS A 464 -33.52 11.39 -41.64
N SER A 465 -34.70 11.18 -41.05
CA SER A 465 -35.99 11.38 -41.73
C SER A 465 -36.18 12.81 -42.25
N ILE A 466 -35.70 13.83 -41.52
CA ILE A 466 -35.74 15.23 -41.95
C ILE A 466 -34.76 15.49 -43.11
N ILE A 467 -33.55 14.96 -43.04
CA ILE A 467 -32.55 15.07 -44.12
C ILE A 467 -33.07 14.40 -45.40
N ASP A 468 -33.67 13.22 -45.29
CA ASP A 468 -34.27 12.49 -46.42
C ASP A 468 -35.46 13.30 -47.01
N ALA A 469 -36.30 13.91 -46.15
CA ALA A 469 -37.41 14.78 -46.58
C ALA A 469 -36.96 16.09 -47.26
N LEU A 470 -35.78 16.60 -46.91
CA LEU A 470 -35.13 17.75 -47.59
C LEU A 470 -34.49 17.36 -48.94
N GLY A 471 -34.55 16.08 -49.32
CA GLY A 471 -34.04 15.57 -50.59
C GLY A 471 -32.62 15.00 -50.50
N GLY A 472 -32.18 14.58 -49.31
CA GLY A 472 -30.92 13.90 -49.08
C GLY A 472 -29.82 14.78 -48.46
N PRO A 473 -28.71 14.15 -48.03
CA PRO A 473 -27.64 14.84 -47.29
C PRO A 473 -26.95 15.94 -48.11
N GLU A 474 -26.83 15.81 -49.44
CA GLU A 474 -26.26 16.83 -50.31
C GLU A 474 -27.08 18.14 -50.26
N LYS A 475 -28.41 18.05 -50.39
CA LYS A 475 -29.31 19.21 -50.31
C LYS A 475 -29.37 19.84 -48.92
N TYR A 476 -29.32 19.01 -47.88
CA TYR A 476 -29.25 19.52 -46.51
C TYR A 476 -27.98 20.37 -46.28
N MET A 477 -26.84 19.94 -46.81
CA MET A 477 -25.59 20.70 -46.74
C MET A 477 -25.64 22.00 -47.54
N GLU A 478 -26.25 22.00 -48.73
CA GLU A 478 -26.46 23.19 -49.57
C GLU A 478 -27.30 24.27 -48.84
N VAL A 479 -28.43 23.86 -48.25
CA VAL A 479 -29.31 24.75 -47.44
C VAL A 479 -28.60 25.27 -46.19
N LEU A 480 -27.74 24.48 -45.55
CA LEU A 480 -26.94 24.95 -44.40
C LEU A 480 -25.92 26.02 -44.81
N ASP A 481 -25.30 25.89 -45.98
CA ASP A 481 -24.30 26.84 -46.48
C ASP A 481 -24.97 28.18 -46.87
N GLU A 482 -26.15 28.15 -47.52
CA GLU A 482 -26.97 29.34 -47.75
C GLU A 482 -27.33 30.07 -46.43
N ILE A 483 -27.79 29.33 -45.40
CA ILE A 483 -28.14 29.90 -44.09
C ILE A 483 -26.92 30.49 -43.36
N LEU A 484 -25.71 29.94 -43.59
CA LEU A 484 -24.46 30.46 -43.03
C LEU A 484 -24.00 31.74 -43.73
N VAL A 485 -24.16 31.82 -45.06
CA VAL A 485 -23.84 33.01 -45.86
C VAL A 485 -24.79 34.17 -45.52
N ASP A 486 -26.11 33.93 -45.49
CA ASP A 486 -27.12 34.96 -45.19
C ASP A 486 -26.94 35.57 -43.78
N LYS A 487 -26.51 34.76 -42.79
CA LYS A 487 -26.15 35.24 -41.44
C LYS A 487 -24.85 36.05 -41.39
N PHE A 488 -23.95 35.90 -42.36
CA PHE A 488 -22.73 36.71 -42.46
C PHE A 488 -23.02 38.08 -43.10
N GLU A 489 -23.90 38.12 -44.10
CA GLU A 489 -24.28 39.37 -44.78
C GLU A 489 -25.17 40.26 -43.91
N THR A 490 -26.16 39.67 -43.20
CA THR A 490 -27.10 40.43 -42.34
C THR A 490 -26.45 41.11 -41.12
N VAL A 491 -25.31 40.61 -40.62
CA VAL A 491 -24.59 41.22 -39.48
C VAL A 491 -23.76 42.45 -39.88
N SER A 492 -23.43 42.62 -41.17
CA SER A 492 -22.52 43.70 -41.62
C SER A 492 -23.19 45.06 -41.86
N ILE A 493 -24.53 45.17 -41.77
CA ILE A 493 -25.28 46.37 -42.18
C ILE A 493 -25.89 47.15 -41.00
N ALA A 494 -26.01 46.56 -39.80
CA ALA A 494 -26.90 47.08 -38.74
C ALA A 494 -26.22 47.51 -37.42
N THR A 495 -25.32 48.51 -37.43
CA THR A 495 -24.91 49.21 -36.18
C THR A 495 -24.72 50.73 -36.31
N THR A 496 -25.77 51.48 -36.70
CA THR A 496 -25.87 52.92 -36.42
C THR A 496 -27.31 53.36 -36.08
N SER A 497 -27.72 53.28 -34.81
CA SER A 497 -28.57 54.27 -34.14
C SER A 497 -28.73 53.95 -32.65
N ALA A 498 -29.15 54.93 -31.85
CA ALA A 498 -29.39 54.80 -30.41
C ALA A 498 -30.90 54.75 -30.06
N GLU A 499 -31.14 54.50 -28.77
CA GLU A 499 -32.42 54.56 -28.02
C GLU A 499 -33.45 53.42 -28.18
N GLY A 500 -34.01 53.02 -27.01
CA GLY A 500 -34.99 51.95 -26.86
C GLY A 500 -34.75 51.11 -25.59
N LYS A 501 -35.35 51.50 -24.45
CA LYS A 501 -35.25 50.75 -23.18
C LYS A 501 -36.43 49.77 -23.03
N THR A 502 -36.22 48.75 -22.18
CA THR A 502 -37.21 47.74 -21.68
C THR A 502 -37.58 46.63 -22.69
N ALA A 503 -37.73 45.35 -22.32
CA ALA A 503 -37.72 44.69 -21.00
C ALA A 503 -37.04 43.29 -20.99
N ARG A 504 -36.74 42.80 -19.77
CA ARG A 504 -36.39 41.41 -19.31
C ARG A 504 -36.84 40.25 -20.23
N ALA A 505 -36.18 39.09 -20.40
CA ALA A 505 -35.26 38.32 -19.52
C ALA A 505 -34.54 37.18 -20.28
N ASN A 506 -33.52 36.58 -19.64
CA ASN A 506 -33.04 35.19 -19.83
C ASN A 506 -32.52 34.75 -21.22
N GLY A 507 -31.46 35.40 -21.70
CA GLY A 507 -30.58 34.85 -22.74
C GLY A 507 -29.20 34.46 -22.18
N GLY A 508 -29.03 33.21 -21.76
CA GLY A 508 -27.71 32.63 -21.51
C GLY A 508 -26.99 32.29 -22.83
N PRO A 509 -25.64 32.21 -22.86
CA PRO A 509 -24.93 31.86 -24.09
C PRO A 509 -25.30 30.45 -24.57
N LEU A 510 -25.45 30.30 -25.90
CA LEU A 510 -25.91 29.07 -26.57
C LEU A 510 -24.97 27.85 -26.44
N PHE A 511 -23.83 27.99 -25.78
CA PHE A 511 -22.97 26.89 -25.37
C PHE A 511 -22.63 27.03 -23.88
N PRO A 512 -22.73 25.93 -23.10
CA PRO A 512 -22.16 25.91 -21.76
C PRO A 512 -20.68 26.23 -21.86
N ARG A 513 -20.22 27.23 -21.10
CA ARG A 513 -18.79 27.43 -20.90
C ARG A 513 -18.26 26.18 -20.22
N PHE A 514 -17.43 25.39 -20.92
CA PHE A 514 -16.81 24.19 -20.36
C PHE A 514 -16.27 24.51 -18.96
N PRO A 515 -16.60 23.70 -17.93
CA PRO A 515 -16.05 23.92 -16.61
C PRO A 515 -14.53 23.77 -16.69
N SER A 516 -13.79 24.84 -16.38
CA SER A 516 -12.38 24.71 -16.06
C SER A 516 -12.26 23.65 -14.98
N SER A 517 -11.43 22.63 -15.22
CA SER A 517 -11.27 21.49 -14.33
C SER A 517 -10.85 21.94 -12.93
N THR A 518 -11.83 22.08 -12.05
CA THR A 518 -11.63 22.32 -10.63
C THR A 518 -12.07 21.03 -9.96
N THR A 519 -11.09 20.23 -9.54
CA THR A 519 -11.32 18.94 -8.88
C THR A 519 -12.28 19.12 -7.71
N PRO A 520 -13.39 18.37 -7.63
CA PRO A 520 -14.24 18.40 -6.45
C PRO A 520 -13.43 17.93 -5.24
N ALA A 521 -13.42 18.73 -4.17
CA ALA A 521 -12.89 18.27 -2.89
C ALA A 521 -13.82 17.17 -2.35
N ALA A 522 -13.23 16.12 -1.78
CA ALA A 522 -13.99 15.10 -1.08
C ALA A 522 -14.68 15.68 0.16
N VAL A 523 -15.86 15.15 0.49
CA VAL A 523 -16.53 15.41 1.77
C VAL A 523 -15.67 14.79 2.88
N PRO A 524 -15.28 15.56 3.92
CA PRO A 524 -14.50 15.02 5.03
C PRO A 524 -15.39 14.21 5.99
N SER A 525 -14.76 13.24 6.66
CA SER A 525 -15.35 12.44 7.74
C SER A 525 -15.56 13.30 9.00
N GLU A 526 -16.58 12.99 9.82
CA GLU A 526 -16.98 13.77 11.01
C GLU A 526 -16.01 13.71 12.20
N ASP A 527 -14.82 13.10 12.05
CA ASP A 527 -13.87 12.83 13.14
C ASP A 527 -12.50 13.56 13.01
N GLU A 528 -12.38 14.57 12.13
CA GLU A 528 -11.23 15.49 12.13
C GLU A 528 -11.57 16.83 12.81
N GLU A 529 -10.69 17.26 13.72
CA GLU A 529 -10.81 18.49 14.51
C GLU A 529 -11.17 19.72 13.66
N ASP A 530 -12.05 20.59 14.17
CA ASP A 530 -12.69 21.71 13.46
C ASP A 530 -11.70 22.74 12.87
N VAL A 531 -11.14 22.43 11.68
CA VAL A 531 -10.18 23.29 10.97
C VAL A 531 -10.89 24.53 10.43
N PRO A 532 -10.53 25.76 10.87
CA PRO A 532 -11.24 26.97 10.48
C PRO A 532 -11.30 27.16 8.95
N THR A 533 -12.50 27.05 8.39
CA THR A 533 -12.74 27.16 6.95
C THR A 533 -12.20 28.48 6.40
N ARG A 534 -11.76 28.52 5.14
CA ARG A 534 -11.25 29.75 4.47
C ARG A 534 -12.13 30.99 4.69
N ASN A 535 -13.46 30.83 4.78
CA ASN A 535 -14.41 31.92 5.03
C ASN A 535 -14.41 32.41 6.49
N THR A 536 -14.18 31.55 7.49
CA THR A 536 -14.05 31.96 8.90
C THR A 536 -12.71 32.67 9.11
N LEU A 537 -11.61 32.13 8.56
CA LEU A 537 -10.30 32.81 8.52
C LEU A 537 -10.38 34.17 7.80
N LYS A 538 -11.09 34.28 6.68
CA LYS A 538 -11.28 35.55 5.97
C LYS A 538 -12.13 36.54 6.78
N LYS A 539 -13.17 36.09 7.49
CA LYS A 539 -13.96 36.91 8.43
C LYS A 539 -13.11 37.39 9.61
N GLN A 540 -12.32 36.52 10.24
CA GLN A 540 -11.40 36.88 11.33
C GLN A 540 -10.30 37.85 10.86
N ALA A 541 -9.72 37.63 9.67
CA ALA A 541 -8.74 38.53 9.08
C ALA A 541 -9.35 39.92 8.77
N GLN A 542 -10.58 39.96 8.24
CA GLN A 542 -11.30 41.21 8.02
C GLN A 542 -11.61 41.91 9.35
N GLN A 543 -12.10 41.18 10.36
CA GLN A 543 -12.31 41.72 11.71
C GLN A 543 -11.01 42.27 12.33
N LEU A 544 -9.87 41.58 12.17
CA LEU A 544 -8.56 42.07 12.60
C LEU A 544 -8.12 43.35 11.88
N VAL A 545 -8.41 43.47 10.58
CA VAL A 545 -8.18 44.69 9.79
C VAL A 545 -9.11 45.82 10.24
N ASP A 546 -10.39 45.53 10.50
CA ASP A 546 -11.39 46.51 10.91
C ASP A 546 -11.18 47.00 12.37
N ILE A 547 -10.68 46.12 13.25
CA ILE A 547 -10.24 46.47 14.61
C ILE A 547 -8.97 47.34 14.56
N LYS A 548 -8.04 47.06 13.64
CA LYS A 548 -6.81 47.86 13.46
C LYS A 548 -7.06 49.19 12.74
N SER A 549 -8.01 49.26 11.81
CA SER A 549 -8.38 50.52 11.13
C SER A 549 -9.11 51.47 12.10
N ARG A 550 -9.99 50.94 12.97
CA ARG A 550 -10.63 51.72 14.05
C ARG A 550 -9.66 52.26 15.11
N ARG A 551 -8.45 51.70 15.26
CA ARG A 551 -7.42 52.19 16.21
C ARG A 551 -6.41 53.18 15.62
N LYS A 552 -6.57 53.64 14.36
CA LYS A 552 -5.73 54.69 13.76
C LYS A 552 -6.48 56.01 13.57
N GLY A 553 -6.93 56.59 14.68
CA GLY A 553 -7.26 58.01 14.79
C GLY A 553 -6.33 58.69 15.80
N PHE A 554 -5.79 59.87 15.45
CA PHE A 554 -4.84 60.68 16.24
C PHE A 554 -3.46 60.02 16.47
N THR A 555 -2.31 60.71 16.47
CA THR A 555 -1.90 62.13 16.26
C THR A 555 -0.79 62.18 15.17
N PHE A 556 -0.46 63.29 14.49
CA PHE A 556 0.18 64.50 15.04
C PHE A 556 -0.03 65.74 14.18
N ARG A 557 -0.19 66.89 14.86
CA ARG A 557 0.17 68.20 14.30
C ARG A 557 1.69 68.37 14.36
N LYS A 558 2.29 68.87 13.28
CA LYS A 558 3.07 70.11 13.32
C LYS A 558 3.20 70.67 11.91
#